data_AF-A0A517QYG7-F1
#
_entry.id   AF-A0A517QYG7-F1
#
_cell.length_a   1.000
_cell.length_b   1.000
_cell.length_c   1.000
_cell.angle_alpha   90.00
_cell.angle_beta   90.00
_cell.angle_gamma   90.00
#
_symmetry.space_group_name_H-M   'P 1'
#
loop_
_entity.id
_entity.type
_entity.pdbx_description
1 polymer ?
#
loop_
_entity_poly.entity_id
_entity_poly.type
_entity_poly.pdbx_seq_one_letter_code
_entity_poly.pdbx_strand_id
1 'polypeptide(L)'
;MRTAGRIFSFEPSPRTFSLLEATVQLNRINQAVELYEAAASDSDGERTLHFGDTCGHDSLFPVEAASNKSINAKTLKLDDVLGSTDRVDFIKVDVGGAELSTLRGASGVIAKNRDVAIIVEYGPSHLRRAGQESTDWFDAFAEAGQIYKVINEQDGSLFDASMTDLESIDSVNLFFARPESSAWERVAA
;
A
#
# COMPACT_ATOMS: atom_id res chain seq x y z
N MET A 1 -0.44 -21.57 -18.94
CA MET A 1 -0.48 -21.64 -17.46
C MET A 1 -1.69 -20.86 -16.99
N ARG A 2 -2.66 -21.50 -16.32
CA ARG A 2 -3.69 -20.79 -15.58
C ARG A 2 -3.16 -20.58 -14.17
N THR A 3 -2.60 -19.42 -13.88
CA THR A 3 -2.37 -19.00 -12.51
C THR A 3 -3.71 -18.51 -11.96
N ALA A 4 -4.19 -19.11 -10.89
CA ALA A 4 -5.51 -18.84 -10.28
C ALA A 4 -5.53 -17.55 -9.43
N GLY A 5 -4.48 -16.72 -9.50
CA GLY A 5 -4.39 -15.48 -8.73
C GLY A 5 -5.19 -14.36 -9.37
N ARG A 6 -5.80 -13.51 -8.54
CA ARG A 6 -6.44 -12.25 -8.93
C ARG A 6 -5.69 -11.09 -8.32
N ILE A 7 -5.57 -9.99 -9.04
CA ILE A 7 -4.94 -8.74 -8.62
C ILE A 7 -5.98 -7.64 -8.71
N PHE A 8 -6.17 -6.90 -7.63
CA PHE A 8 -6.95 -5.68 -7.60
C PHE A 8 -5.96 -4.53 -7.44
N SER A 9 -5.86 -3.64 -8.43
CA SER A 9 -4.87 -2.56 -8.43
C SER A 9 -5.57 -1.21 -8.46
N PHE A 10 -5.14 -0.33 -7.56
CA PHE A 10 -5.69 1.00 -7.33
C PHE A 10 -4.61 2.02 -7.67
N GLU A 11 -4.88 2.89 -8.65
CA GLU A 11 -3.95 3.96 -9.07
C GLU A 11 -4.76 5.23 -9.38
N PRO A 12 -4.69 6.27 -8.54
CA PRO A 12 -5.50 7.47 -8.69
C PRO A 12 -5.04 8.42 -9.81
N SER A 13 -3.80 8.32 -10.28
CA SER A 13 -3.24 9.22 -11.29
C SER A 13 -3.64 8.75 -12.70
N PRO A 14 -4.41 9.53 -13.49
CA PRO A 14 -4.84 9.10 -14.83
C PRO A 14 -3.66 8.80 -15.76
N ARG A 15 -2.54 9.53 -15.59
CA ARG A 15 -1.32 9.31 -16.36
C ARG A 15 -0.68 7.97 -16.00
N THR A 16 -0.52 7.67 -14.71
CA THR A 16 0.08 6.41 -14.25
C THR A 16 -0.86 5.23 -14.52
N PHE A 17 -2.16 5.42 -14.34
CA PHE A 17 -3.20 4.44 -14.64
C PHE A 17 -3.16 4.00 -16.10
N SER A 18 -3.03 4.95 -17.05
CA SER A 18 -2.89 4.63 -18.48
C SER A 18 -1.65 3.76 -18.78
N LEU A 19 -0.53 3.97 -18.05
CA LEU A 19 0.68 3.15 -18.17
C LEU A 19 0.50 1.77 -17.54
N LEU A 20 -0.23 1.69 -16.43
CA LEU A 20 -0.61 0.44 -15.78
C LEU A 20 -1.50 -0.41 -16.69
N GLU A 21 -2.51 0.19 -17.33
CA GLU A 21 -3.35 -0.49 -18.34
C GLU A 21 -2.50 -1.05 -19.48
N ALA A 22 -1.60 -0.24 -20.04
CA ALA A 22 -0.67 -0.70 -21.08
C ALA A 22 0.21 -1.86 -20.60
N THR A 23 0.70 -1.80 -19.36
CA THR A 23 1.52 -2.86 -18.74
C THR A 23 0.75 -4.18 -18.63
N VAL A 24 -0.51 -4.13 -18.17
CA VAL A 24 -1.38 -5.31 -18.07
C VAL A 24 -1.64 -5.92 -19.45
N GLN A 25 -1.90 -5.10 -20.45
CA GLN A 25 -2.15 -5.54 -21.83
C GLN A 25 -0.90 -6.17 -22.47
N LEU A 26 0.26 -5.52 -22.36
CA LEU A 26 1.53 -6.02 -22.91
C LEU A 26 1.91 -7.38 -22.32
N ASN A 27 1.66 -7.58 -21.03
CA ASN A 27 1.93 -8.85 -20.34
C ASN A 27 0.82 -9.89 -20.50
N ARG A 28 -0.31 -9.54 -21.14
CA ARG A 28 -1.46 -10.44 -21.39
C ARG A 28 -2.05 -11.07 -20.12
N ILE A 29 -2.08 -10.29 -19.03
CA ILE A 29 -2.61 -10.71 -17.72
C ILE A 29 -3.96 -10.05 -17.40
N ASN A 30 -4.61 -9.44 -18.39
CA ASN A 30 -5.90 -8.75 -18.25
C ASN A 30 -7.05 -9.63 -17.70
N GLN A 31 -6.94 -10.96 -17.79
CA GLN A 31 -7.92 -11.89 -17.21
C GLN A 31 -7.74 -12.08 -15.69
N ALA A 32 -6.61 -11.66 -15.14
CA ALA A 32 -6.23 -11.82 -13.73
C ALA A 32 -6.17 -10.49 -12.98
N VAL A 33 -6.24 -9.35 -13.66
CA VAL A 33 -6.09 -8.02 -13.07
C VAL A 33 -7.36 -7.21 -13.25
N GLU A 34 -7.88 -6.67 -12.15
CA GLU A 34 -8.91 -5.64 -12.12
C GLU A 34 -8.29 -4.31 -11.72
N LEU A 35 -8.51 -3.28 -12.53
CA LEU A 35 -7.90 -1.97 -12.40
C LEU A 35 -8.93 -0.93 -11.94
N TYR A 36 -8.56 -0.14 -10.94
CA TYR A 36 -9.37 0.94 -10.38
C TYR A 36 -8.59 2.26 -10.48
N GLU A 37 -9.10 3.20 -11.29
CA GLU A 37 -8.58 4.57 -11.33
C GLU A 37 -9.08 5.33 -10.09
N ALA A 38 -8.55 4.97 -8.93
CA ALA A 38 -8.94 5.48 -7.62
C ALA A 38 -7.83 5.27 -6.61
N ALA A 39 -7.78 6.12 -5.58
CA ALA A 39 -6.93 5.94 -4.42
C ALA A 39 -7.63 5.01 -3.42
N ALA A 40 -6.88 4.05 -2.87
CA ALA A 40 -7.28 3.36 -1.66
C ALA A 40 -7.34 4.35 -0.50
N SER A 41 -8.43 4.37 0.26
CA SER A 41 -8.64 5.33 1.34
C SER A 41 -9.59 4.81 2.42
N ASP A 42 -9.81 5.60 3.46
CA ASP A 42 -10.70 5.31 4.58
C ASP A 42 -12.17 5.62 4.29
N SER A 43 -12.46 6.17 3.11
CA SER A 43 -13.78 6.63 2.69
C SER A 43 -13.92 6.66 1.18
N ASP A 44 -15.13 6.33 0.70
CA ASP A 44 -15.53 6.54 -0.68
C ASP A 44 -15.79 8.02 -0.94
N GLY A 45 -15.31 8.54 -2.07
CA GLY A 45 -15.50 9.95 -2.41
C GLY A 45 -14.46 10.48 -3.39
N GLU A 46 -14.06 11.74 -3.18
CA GLU A 46 -12.99 12.40 -3.92
C GLU A 46 -12.00 13.05 -2.94
N ARG A 47 -10.71 12.98 -3.25
CA ARG A 47 -9.66 13.74 -2.57
C ARG A 47 -8.74 14.37 -3.59
N THR A 48 -8.11 15.48 -3.20
CA THR A 48 -7.11 16.15 -4.04
C THR A 48 -5.88 15.26 -4.17
N LEU A 49 -5.53 14.90 -5.39
CA LEU A 49 -4.25 14.26 -5.72
C LEU A 49 -3.30 15.34 -6.23
N HIS A 50 -2.14 15.46 -5.60
CA HIS A 50 -1.07 16.37 -5.99
C HIS A 50 -0.04 15.61 -6.84
N PHE A 51 0.28 16.14 -8.02
CA PHE A 51 1.23 15.48 -8.90
C PHE A 51 2.68 15.75 -8.49
N GLY A 52 3.48 14.69 -8.42
CA GLY A 52 4.93 14.81 -8.30
C GLY A 52 5.57 15.27 -9.61
N ASP A 53 6.83 15.69 -9.56
CA ASP A 53 7.58 16.04 -10.77
C ASP A 53 7.88 14.81 -11.65
N THR A 54 7.92 13.63 -11.03
CA THR A 54 8.15 12.33 -11.67
C THR A 54 6.91 11.45 -11.54
N CYS A 55 6.64 10.64 -12.57
CA CYS A 55 5.57 9.64 -12.54
C CYS A 55 5.79 8.66 -11.36
N GLY A 56 4.74 8.41 -10.57
CA GLY A 56 4.81 7.52 -9.40
C GLY A 56 5.12 8.24 -8.07
N HIS A 57 5.32 9.56 -8.07
CA HIS A 57 5.45 10.36 -6.84
C HIS A 57 4.20 11.23 -6.58
N ASP A 58 3.05 10.81 -7.11
CA ASP A 58 1.77 11.48 -6.88
C ASP A 58 1.27 11.13 -5.48
N SER A 59 0.71 12.10 -4.76
CA SER A 59 0.29 11.91 -3.36
C SER A 59 -1.00 12.63 -3.06
N LEU A 60 -1.80 12.08 -2.13
CA LEU A 60 -2.96 12.77 -1.56
C LEU A 60 -2.57 13.93 -0.62
N PHE A 61 -1.26 14.12 -0.38
CA PHE A 61 -0.72 15.20 0.44
C PHE A 61 0.16 16.14 -0.40
N PRO A 62 0.18 17.46 -0.12
CA PRO A 62 0.97 18.42 -0.89
C PRO A 62 2.46 18.13 -0.88
N VAL A 63 3.10 18.08 -2.06
CA VAL A 63 4.55 17.87 -2.22
C VAL A 63 5.23 19.23 -2.42
N GLU A 64 6.20 19.60 -1.57
CA GLU A 64 6.81 20.96 -1.52
C GLU A 64 7.58 21.39 -2.78
N ALA A 65 7.76 20.52 -3.78
CA ALA A 65 8.40 20.83 -5.06
C ALA A 65 7.50 20.63 -6.29
N ALA A 66 6.26 20.17 -6.11
CA ALA A 66 5.37 19.86 -7.20
C ALA A 66 5.00 21.09 -8.04
N SER A 67 4.73 20.86 -9.33
CA SER A 67 4.26 21.84 -10.33
C SER A 67 2.96 22.62 -10.00
N ASN A 68 2.47 22.62 -8.74
CA ASN A 68 1.15 23.08 -8.29
C ASN A 68 -0.03 22.45 -9.03
N LYS A 69 0.21 21.38 -9.79
CA LYS A 69 -0.84 20.66 -10.50
C LYS A 69 -1.47 19.63 -9.57
N SER A 70 -2.79 19.66 -9.51
CA SER A 70 -3.59 18.67 -8.81
C SER A 70 -4.86 18.35 -9.58
N ILE A 71 -5.47 17.22 -9.23
CA ILE A 71 -6.78 16.80 -9.71
C ILE A 71 -7.63 16.33 -8.53
N ASN A 72 -8.93 16.24 -8.70
CA ASN A 72 -9.77 15.43 -7.81
C ASN A 72 -9.66 13.98 -8.27
N ALA A 73 -9.12 13.11 -7.42
CA ALA A 73 -9.09 11.69 -7.65
C ALA A 73 -10.19 11.01 -6.84
N LYS A 74 -10.82 9.98 -7.43
CA LYS A 74 -11.76 9.12 -6.73
C LYS A 74 -11.04 8.40 -5.59
N THR A 75 -11.70 8.23 -4.45
CA THR A 75 -11.25 7.38 -3.36
C THR A 75 -12.21 6.22 -3.15
N LEU A 76 -11.67 5.06 -2.78
CA LEU A 76 -12.42 3.85 -2.50
C LEU A 76 -11.91 3.15 -1.25
N LYS A 77 -12.82 2.63 -0.43
CA LYS A 77 -12.48 1.67 0.63
C LYS A 77 -12.30 0.29 0.03
N LEU A 78 -11.19 -0.38 0.39
CA LEU A 78 -10.96 -1.77 -0.01
C LEU A 78 -12.06 -2.70 0.52
N ASP A 79 -12.58 -2.42 1.72
CA ASP A 79 -13.69 -3.15 2.31
C ASP A 79 -14.98 -3.09 1.48
N ASP A 80 -15.19 -2.02 0.71
CA ASP A 80 -16.40 -1.83 -0.10
C ASP A 80 -16.23 -2.41 -1.52
N VAL A 81 -14.98 -2.50 -1.99
CA VAL A 81 -14.62 -3.08 -3.29
C VAL A 81 -14.51 -4.60 -3.24
N LEU A 82 -13.91 -5.14 -2.18
CA LEU A 82 -13.64 -6.58 -2.05
C LEU A 82 -14.81 -7.30 -1.38
N GLY A 83 -15.44 -8.21 -2.11
CA GLY A 83 -16.60 -8.97 -1.64
C GLY A 83 -16.29 -9.88 -0.45
N SER A 84 -17.35 -10.39 0.18
CA SER A 84 -17.25 -11.30 1.33
C SER A 84 -16.57 -12.63 1.00
N THR A 85 -16.61 -13.06 -0.27
CA THR A 85 -15.97 -14.27 -0.77
C THR A 85 -14.54 -14.05 -1.27
N ASP A 86 -14.11 -12.81 -1.42
CA ASP A 86 -12.75 -12.51 -1.88
C ASP A 86 -11.75 -12.72 -0.73
N ARG A 87 -10.90 -13.75 -0.90
CA ARG A 87 -9.75 -14.03 -0.04
C ARG A 87 -8.57 -13.20 -0.52
N VAL A 88 -7.89 -12.54 0.41
CA VAL A 88 -6.70 -11.73 0.14
C VAL A 88 -5.51 -12.38 0.82
N ASP A 89 -4.59 -12.90 0.01
CA ASP A 89 -3.33 -13.48 0.47
C ASP A 89 -2.25 -12.43 0.74
N PHE A 90 -2.30 -11.32 0.00
CA PHE A 90 -1.23 -10.35 -0.04
C PHE A 90 -1.74 -8.95 -0.35
N ILE A 91 -1.18 -7.94 0.33
CA ILE A 91 -1.44 -6.52 0.08
C ILE A 91 -0.09 -5.81 -0.05
N LYS A 92 0.11 -5.05 -1.14
CA LYS A 92 1.19 -4.06 -1.22
C LYS A 92 0.59 -2.67 -1.06
N VAL A 93 1.18 -1.87 -0.20
CA VAL A 93 0.81 -0.47 0.03
C VAL A 93 2.03 0.40 -0.27
N ASP A 94 1.84 1.36 -1.15
CA ASP A 94 2.85 2.33 -1.60
C ASP A 94 2.09 3.54 -2.11
N VAL A 95 1.70 4.42 -1.19
CA VAL A 95 0.72 5.49 -1.47
C VAL A 95 1.21 6.86 -1.02
N GLY A 96 2.52 6.97 -0.74
CA GLY A 96 3.21 8.23 -0.50
C GLY A 96 2.62 9.07 0.63
N GLY A 97 2.23 8.46 1.76
CA GLY A 97 1.73 9.14 2.97
C GLY A 97 0.28 8.78 3.35
N ALA A 98 -0.46 8.12 2.45
CA ALA A 98 -1.84 7.70 2.70
C ALA A 98 -1.97 6.30 3.33
N GLU A 99 -0.88 5.71 3.81
CA GLU A 99 -0.80 4.31 4.26
C GLU A 99 -1.81 4.02 5.37
N LEU A 100 -1.94 4.92 6.37
CA LEU A 100 -2.92 4.75 7.45
C LEU A 100 -4.38 4.84 6.97
N SER A 101 -4.66 5.70 5.99
CA SER A 101 -6.01 5.81 5.41
C SER A 101 -6.36 4.54 4.63
N THR A 102 -5.41 4.02 3.85
CA THR A 102 -5.53 2.73 3.16
C THR A 102 -5.74 1.59 4.15
N LEU A 103 -4.97 1.54 5.25
CA LEU A 103 -5.10 0.51 6.28
C LEU A 103 -6.49 0.53 6.93
N ARG A 104 -7.00 1.72 7.27
CA ARG A 104 -8.35 1.88 7.84
C ARG A 104 -9.44 1.43 6.87
N GLY A 105 -9.33 1.80 5.59
CA GLY A 105 -10.25 1.38 4.54
C GLY A 105 -10.19 -0.11 4.17
N ALA A 106 -9.15 -0.81 4.61
CA ALA A 106 -8.94 -2.24 4.42
C ALA A 106 -9.07 -3.04 5.73
N SER A 107 -9.57 -2.43 6.82
CA SER A 107 -9.57 -3.04 8.14
C SER A 107 -10.40 -4.33 8.19
N GLY A 108 -11.56 -4.36 7.54
CA GLY A 108 -12.39 -5.56 7.40
C GLY A 108 -11.71 -6.64 6.56
N VAL A 109 -11.04 -6.26 5.48
CA VAL A 109 -10.24 -7.16 4.63
C VAL A 109 -9.08 -7.77 5.40
N ILE A 110 -8.37 -6.99 6.20
CA ILE A 110 -7.24 -7.47 6.99
C ILE A 110 -7.73 -8.38 8.14
N ALA A 111 -8.84 -8.01 8.78
CA ALA A 111 -9.43 -8.79 9.86
C ALA A 111 -9.96 -10.15 9.37
N LYS A 112 -10.63 -10.20 8.21
CA LYS A 112 -11.20 -11.44 7.66
C LYS A 112 -10.12 -12.40 7.13
N ASN A 113 -8.98 -11.88 6.68
CA ASN A 113 -7.89 -12.67 6.12
C ASN A 113 -6.76 -12.84 7.14
N ARG A 114 -6.86 -13.86 7.99
CA ARG A 114 -5.90 -14.10 9.08
C ARG A 114 -4.45 -14.25 8.60
N ASP A 115 -4.27 -14.91 7.46
CA ASP A 115 -2.97 -15.21 6.85
C ASP A 115 -2.47 -14.14 5.86
N VAL A 116 -3.10 -12.97 5.79
CA VAL A 116 -2.67 -11.91 4.86
C VAL A 116 -1.25 -11.44 5.19
N ALA A 117 -0.40 -11.41 4.17
CA ALA A 117 0.88 -10.72 4.20
C ALA A 117 0.70 -9.29 3.68
N ILE A 118 1.35 -8.32 4.31
CA ILE A 118 1.28 -6.92 3.88
C ILE A 118 2.71 -6.42 3.69
N ILE A 119 3.00 -5.82 2.54
CA ILE A 119 4.24 -5.05 2.35
C ILE A 119 3.85 -3.58 2.26
N VAL A 120 4.49 -2.75 3.07
CA VAL A 120 4.22 -1.31 3.09
C VAL A 120 5.52 -0.54 2.94
N GLU A 121 5.52 0.48 2.09
CA GLU A 121 6.60 1.47 2.09
C GLU A 121 6.49 2.33 3.35
N TYR A 122 7.54 2.33 4.16
CA TYR A 122 7.71 3.25 5.27
C TYR A 122 8.70 4.33 4.87
N GLY A 123 8.23 5.58 4.81
CA GLY A 123 9.06 6.75 4.53
C GLY A 123 8.78 7.85 5.57
N PRO A 124 9.69 8.15 6.50
CA PRO A 124 9.47 9.18 7.53
C PRO A 124 9.09 10.55 6.95
N SER A 125 9.63 10.90 5.78
CA SER A 125 9.28 12.15 5.08
C SER A 125 7.83 12.16 4.58
N HIS A 126 7.32 11.01 4.12
CA HIS A 126 5.94 10.84 3.65
C HIS A 126 4.95 10.99 4.81
N LEU A 127 5.27 10.42 5.98
CA LEU A 127 4.44 10.54 7.19
C LEU A 127 4.38 11.97 7.71
N ARG A 128 5.54 12.65 7.83
CA ARG A 128 5.59 14.06 8.24
C ARG A 128 4.76 14.96 7.31
N ARG A 129 4.85 14.73 6.00
CA ARG A 129 4.02 15.44 4.99
C ARG A 129 2.52 15.18 5.20
N ALA A 130 2.15 13.98 5.62
CA ALA A 130 0.78 13.61 5.94
C ALA A 130 0.31 14.08 7.33
N GLY A 131 1.18 14.74 8.10
CA GLY A 131 0.90 15.13 9.49
C GLY A 131 0.77 13.93 10.44
N GLN A 132 1.51 12.86 10.16
CA GLN A 132 1.50 11.61 10.91
C GLN A 132 2.85 11.41 11.61
N GLU A 133 2.79 10.89 12.84
CA GLU A 133 3.95 10.45 13.59
C GLU A 133 4.22 8.97 13.31
N SER A 134 5.51 8.58 13.30
CA SER A 134 5.90 7.18 13.10
C SER A 134 5.32 6.27 14.17
N THR A 135 5.20 6.74 15.42
CA THR A 135 4.59 5.98 16.52
C THR A 135 3.16 5.58 16.20
N ASP A 136 2.33 6.54 15.81
CA ASP A 136 0.92 6.31 15.46
C ASP A 136 0.80 5.37 14.26
N TRP A 137 1.77 5.47 13.33
CA TRP A 137 1.85 4.61 12.17
C TRP A 137 2.10 3.16 12.55
N PHE A 138 3.15 2.87 13.32
CA PHE A 138 3.47 1.52 13.78
C PHE A 138 2.39 0.95 14.71
N ASP A 139 1.82 1.78 15.59
CA ASP A 139 0.76 1.37 16.50
C ASP A 139 -0.48 0.89 15.75
N ALA A 140 -0.86 1.54 14.63
CA ALA A 140 -2.00 1.09 13.84
C ALA A 140 -1.83 -0.33 13.26
N PHE A 141 -0.61 -0.71 12.86
CA PHE A 141 -0.33 -2.08 12.42
C PHE A 141 -0.33 -3.06 13.61
N ALA A 142 0.25 -2.66 14.74
CA ALA A 142 0.26 -3.47 15.95
C ALA A 142 -1.16 -3.73 16.48
N GLU A 143 -2.05 -2.73 16.47
CA GLU A 143 -3.46 -2.86 16.83
C GLU A 143 -4.21 -3.83 15.89
N ALA A 144 -3.81 -3.92 14.62
CA ALA A 144 -4.32 -4.91 13.67
C ALA A 144 -3.73 -6.33 13.87
N GLY A 145 -2.91 -6.51 14.90
CA GLY A 145 -2.23 -7.76 15.26
C GLY A 145 -1.03 -8.09 14.37
N GLN A 146 -0.54 -7.11 13.60
CA GLN A 146 0.59 -7.29 12.69
C GLN A 146 1.91 -7.01 13.41
N ILE A 147 2.92 -7.80 13.10
CA ILE A 147 4.33 -7.52 13.44
C ILE A 147 5.14 -7.43 12.16
N TYR A 148 6.31 -6.79 12.20
CA TYR A 148 7.08 -6.50 10.99
C TYR A 148 8.51 -7.04 10.99
N LYS A 149 9.03 -7.19 9.77
CA LYS A 149 10.46 -7.25 9.46
C LYS A 149 10.78 -6.24 8.37
N VAL A 150 12.01 -5.76 8.35
CA VAL A 150 12.52 -4.91 7.27
C VAL A 150 12.94 -5.78 6.10
N ILE A 151 12.60 -5.37 4.88
CA ILE A 151 13.06 -6.03 3.66
C ILE A 151 14.35 -5.35 3.21
N ASN A 152 15.43 -6.13 3.08
CA ASN A 152 16.66 -5.68 2.44
C ASN A 152 16.44 -5.53 0.93
N GLU A 153 16.60 -4.32 0.40
CA GLU A 153 16.31 -4.02 -1.01
C GLU A 153 17.28 -4.68 -2.00
N GLN A 154 18.46 -5.11 -1.54
CA GLN A 154 19.47 -5.70 -2.42
C GLN A 154 19.23 -7.18 -2.71
N ASP A 155 18.80 -7.93 -1.70
CA ASP A 155 18.69 -9.39 -1.77
C ASP A 155 17.32 -9.94 -1.34
N GLY A 156 16.41 -9.09 -0.86
CA GLY A 156 15.09 -9.47 -0.39
C GLY A 156 15.09 -10.19 0.96
N SER A 157 16.23 -10.28 1.66
CA SER A 157 16.31 -10.88 3.00
C SER A 157 15.54 -10.05 4.02
N LEU A 158 15.00 -10.72 5.03
CA LEU A 158 14.28 -10.05 6.13
C LEU A 158 15.17 -9.92 7.36
N PHE A 159 15.14 -8.76 7.99
CA PHE A 159 15.87 -8.52 9.24
C PHE A 159 15.04 -7.68 10.22
N ASP A 160 15.41 -7.75 11.49
CA ASP A 160 14.77 -6.97 12.55
C ASP A 160 15.47 -5.60 12.67
N ALA A 161 14.68 -4.54 12.79
CA ALA A 161 15.15 -3.19 13.11
C ALA A 161 14.14 -2.52 14.04
N SER A 162 14.60 -1.60 14.87
CA SER A 162 13.70 -0.78 15.69
C SER A 162 13.14 0.38 14.89
N MET A 163 11.99 0.93 15.32
CA MET A 163 11.44 2.17 14.75
C MET A 163 12.49 3.30 14.72
N THR A 164 13.28 3.42 15.78
CA THR A 164 14.35 4.42 15.90
C THR A 164 15.42 4.26 14.84
N ASP A 165 15.78 3.03 14.45
CA ASP A 165 16.73 2.80 13.36
C ASP A 165 16.16 3.31 12.03
N LEU A 166 14.85 3.14 11.83
CA LEU A 166 14.14 3.47 10.59
C LEU A 166 13.84 4.96 10.42
N GLU A 167 13.79 5.75 11.50
CA GLU A 167 13.52 7.21 11.44
C GLU A 167 14.55 8.00 10.64
N SER A 168 15.78 7.47 10.52
CA SER A 168 16.90 8.10 9.82
C SER A 168 17.01 7.73 8.34
N ILE A 169 16.14 6.84 7.86
CA ILE A 169 16.15 6.34 6.48
C ILE A 169 15.20 7.17 5.62
N ASP A 170 15.51 7.33 4.33
CA ASP A 170 14.63 8.01 3.37
C ASP A 170 13.31 7.24 3.18
N SER A 171 13.41 5.96 2.81
CA SER A 171 12.30 5.01 2.70
C SER A 171 12.80 3.56 2.80
N VAL A 172 11.94 2.65 3.22
CA VAL A 172 12.20 1.20 3.20
C VAL A 172 10.90 0.42 3.08
N ASN A 173 10.93 -0.77 2.47
CA ASN A 173 9.79 -1.69 2.49
C ASN A 173 9.80 -2.55 3.76
N LEU A 174 8.66 -2.59 4.44
CA LEU A 174 8.43 -3.41 5.62
C LEU A 174 7.47 -4.55 5.27
N PHE A 175 7.81 -5.76 5.66
CA PHE A 175 6.93 -6.93 5.62
C PHE A 175 6.18 -7.04 6.94
N PHE A 176 4.85 -7.08 6.89
CA PHE A 176 3.95 -7.27 8.02
C PHE A 176 3.17 -8.57 7.85
N ALA A 177 3.07 -9.34 8.93
CA ALA A 177 2.09 -10.42 9.05
C ALA A 177 1.77 -10.69 10.54
N ARG A 178 0.73 -11.47 10.81
CA ARG A 178 0.46 -11.92 12.19
C ARG A 178 1.49 -12.97 12.62
N PRO A 179 1.99 -12.96 13.86
CA PRO A 179 3.04 -13.89 14.32
C PRO A 179 2.72 -15.36 14.05
N GLU A 180 1.45 -15.72 14.13
CA GLU A 180 0.95 -17.09 13.99
C GLU A 180 0.28 -17.37 12.62
N SER A 181 0.50 -16.48 11.65
CA SER A 181 0.08 -16.69 10.27
C SER A 181 1.07 -17.57 9.52
N SER A 182 0.55 -18.33 8.56
CA SER A 182 1.38 -19.10 7.62
C SER A 182 2.27 -18.20 6.76
N ALA A 183 1.92 -16.92 6.58
CA ALA A 183 2.77 -15.93 5.93
C ALA A 183 4.03 -15.62 6.76
N TRP A 184 3.88 -15.44 8.07
CA TRP A 184 5.01 -15.21 8.97
C TRP A 184 5.90 -16.44 9.13
N GLU A 185 5.31 -17.62 9.27
CA GLU A 185 6.05 -18.89 9.38
C GLU A 185 6.98 -19.14 8.20
N ARG A 186 6.58 -18.75 6.98
CA ARG A 186 7.39 -18.93 5.75
C ARG A 186 8.66 -18.10 5.73
N VAL A 187 8.69 -16.99 6.47
CA VAL A 187 9.81 -16.04 6.43
C VAL A 187 10.62 -16.01 7.73
N ALA A 188 10.13 -16.68 8.77
CA ALA A 188 10.83 -16.86 10.04
C ALA A 188 11.77 -18.09 10.04
N ALA A 189 11.73 -18.91 9.00
CA ALA A 189 12.56 -20.11 8.81
C ALA A 189 13.81 -19.81 7.99
#